data_AF-A0A8J3ZFD9-F1
#
_entry.id   AF-A0A8J3ZFD9-F1
#
_cell.length_a   1.000
_cell.length_b   1.000
_cell.length_c   1.000
_cell.angle_alpha   90.00
_cell.angle_beta   90.00
_cell.angle_gamma   90.00
#
_symmetry.space_group_name_H-M   'P 1'
#
loop_
_entity.id
_entity.type
_entity.pdbx_description
1 polymer ?
#
loop_
_entity_poly.entity_id
_entity_poly.type
_entity_poly.pdbx_seq_one_letter_code
_entity_poly.pdbx_strand_id
1 'polypeptide(L)'
;MLGNVAPAFAEWLLPKDGEQYHLLDAVGQLGVLLLVGLVGLNVDFALVRRRGLTAARVSAAGFVVPLGLGIATGYLLPDSFLPSTADRTVFALFLGVAMCVSAIPVIAKTLLDMNLLHRNVGQLILAAGMVDDVFGWLLLSVVASMATIGVHLGRVGLSVLYLVGVVLVALLVGRPLVRAVLRLSARSREPGPTVATAVVIVLLAAAATHALGMEAIFGAFVAGLLIGSSSAFDKERLAPLQSVVLSVLAPLFFATAGLRMDLTALAEPIVLGAAVVVLLVAIVGKFTGAFIGALASRLNRWEAVALGAGMNARGVVEVVVAMVGLRLGVLNTETYTMVVLVAIVTSVMAPPVLRLATRRIEEVAGSELRMATDDLAEGPAR
;
A
#
# COMPACT_ATOMS: atom_id res chain seq x y z
N MET A 1 6.02 -7.09 -24.67
CA MET A 1 4.88 -6.39 -25.32
C MET A 1 5.31 -5.42 -26.42
N LEU A 2 6.09 -4.37 -26.13
CA LEU A 2 6.69 -3.53 -27.19
C LEU A 2 7.57 -4.35 -28.14
N GLY A 3 8.30 -5.35 -27.62
CA GLY A 3 9.10 -6.27 -28.45
C GLY A 3 8.30 -7.09 -29.46
N ASN A 4 7.00 -7.33 -29.23
CA ASN A 4 6.18 -8.12 -30.17
C ASN A 4 5.44 -7.25 -31.19
N VAL A 5 5.09 -6.01 -30.80
CA VAL A 5 4.33 -5.08 -31.65
C VAL A 5 5.26 -4.18 -32.47
N ALA A 6 6.40 -3.77 -31.90
CA ALA A 6 7.39 -2.91 -32.52
C ALA A 6 8.81 -3.32 -32.06
N PRO A 7 9.31 -4.50 -32.49
CA PRO A 7 10.59 -5.07 -32.05
C PRO A 7 11.77 -4.10 -32.19
N ALA A 8 11.89 -3.44 -33.35
CA ALA A 8 12.99 -2.49 -33.58
C ALA A 8 12.96 -1.28 -32.64
N PHE A 9 11.76 -0.80 -32.28
CA PHE A 9 11.61 0.31 -31.33
C PHE A 9 11.89 -0.16 -29.90
N ALA A 10 11.44 -1.38 -29.55
CA ALA A 10 11.73 -1.98 -28.26
C ALA A 10 13.23 -2.23 -28.08
N GLU A 11 13.91 -2.74 -29.10
CA GLU A 11 15.38 -2.91 -29.08
C GLU A 11 16.10 -1.58 -28.99
N TRP A 12 15.61 -0.51 -29.62
CA TRP A 12 16.22 0.81 -29.51
C TRP A 12 16.01 1.45 -28.13
N LEU A 13 14.81 1.29 -27.55
CA LEU A 13 14.41 1.98 -26.31
C LEU A 13 14.78 1.22 -25.03
N LEU A 14 14.70 -0.11 -25.06
CA LEU A 14 14.88 -0.95 -23.87
C LEU A 14 16.36 -1.26 -23.63
N PRO A 15 16.75 -1.44 -22.36
CA PRO A 15 18.13 -1.75 -22.04
C PRO A 15 18.54 -3.08 -22.70
N LYS A 16 19.69 -3.10 -23.36
CA LYS A 16 20.19 -4.28 -24.09
C LYS A 16 21.06 -5.17 -23.21
N ASP A 17 21.75 -4.55 -22.25
CA ASP A 17 22.74 -5.20 -21.39
C ASP A 17 22.31 -5.16 -19.92
N GLY A 18 22.75 -6.17 -19.16
CA GLY A 18 22.44 -6.30 -17.73
C GLY A 18 22.87 -5.08 -16.91
N GLU A 19 23.98 -4.44 -17.26
CA GLU A 19 24.46 -3.22 -16.58
C GLU A 19 23.47 -2.07 -16.66
N GLN A 20 22.86 -1.85 -17.83
CA GLN A 20 21.86 -0.81 -18.02
C GLN A 20 20.61 -1.07 -17.19
N TYR A 21 20.20 -2.35 -17.09
CA TYR A 21 19.12 -2.76 -16.19
C TYR A 21 19.46 -2.52 -14.72
N HIS A 22 20.69 -2.80 -14.28
CA HIS A 22 21.13 -2.54 -12.90
C HIS A 22 21.14 -1.06 -12.55
N LEU A 23 21.57 -0.19 -13.48
CA LEU A 23 21.50 1.26 -13.30
C LEU A 23 20.06 1.73 -13.17
N LEU A 24 19.18 1.27 -14.06
CA LEU A 24 17.76 1.60 -14.02
C LEU A 24 17.09 1.10 -12.73
N ASP A 25 17.42 -0.12 -12.29
CA ASP A 25 16.93 -0.70 -11.04
C ASP A 25 17.43 0.10 -9.83
N ALA A 26 18.69 0.53 -9.80
CA ALA A 26 19.24 1.34 -8.70
C ALA A 26 18.51 2.68 -8.55
N VAL A 27 18.20 3.38 -9.65
CA VAL A 27 17.42 4.62 -9.60
C VAL A 27 15.97 4.32 -9.20
N GLY A 28 15.38 3.23 -9.70
CA GLY A 28 14.05 2.77 -9.29
C GLY A 28 13.97 2.45 -7.79
N GLN A 29 15.03 1.86 -7.22
CA GLN A 29 15.14 1.57 -5.80
C GLN A 29 15.20 2.85 -4.96
N LEU A 30 16.01 3.83 -5.35
CA LEU A 30 15.99 5.15 -4.69
C LEU A 30 14.61 5.80 -4.78
N GLY A 31 13.96 5.70 -5.94
CA GLY A 31 12.63 6.23 -6.15
C GLY A 31 11.58 5.62 -5.24
N VAL A 32 11.57 4.29 -5.10
CA VAL A 32 10.61 3.61 -4.22
C VAL A 32 10.86 3.88 -2.74
N LEU A 33 12.13 3.96 -2.31
CA LEU A 33 12.45 4.30 -0.92
C LEU A 33 11.91 5.70 -0.56
N LEU A 34 12.14 6.69 -1.42
CA LEU A 34 11.61 8.04 -1.20
C LEU A 34 10.09 8.08 -1.31
N LEU A 35 9.50 7.36 -2.27
CA LEU A 35 8.05 7.26 -2.44
C LEU A 35 7.38 6.69 -1.18
N VAL A 36 7.90 5.58 -0.64
CA VAL A 36 7.36 4.96 0.57
C VAL A 36 7.64 5.82 1.81
N GLY A 37 8.78 6.52 1.87
CA GLY A 37 9.03 7.53 2.88
C GLY A 37 7.99 8.66 2.87
N LEU A 38 7.57 9.12 1.68
CA LEU A 38 6.48 10.09 1.54
C LEU A 38 5.12 9.51 1.94
N VAL A 39 4.86 8.23 1.68
CA VAL A 39 3.65 7.54 2.16
C VAL A 39 3.61 7.58 3.69
N GLY A 40 4.71 7.20 4.37
CA GLY A 40 4.81 7.28 5.83
C GLY A 40 4.63 8.71 6.36
N LEU A 41 5.17 9.71 5.66
CA LEU A 41 5.03 11.11 6.04
C LEU A 41 3.58 11.62 6.03
N ASN A 42 2.77 11.08 5.13
CA ASN A 42 1.37 11.46 4.92
C ASN A 42 0.39 10.71 5.84
N VAL A 43 0.87 9.83 6.73
CA VAL A 43 0.02 9.18 7.73
C VAL A 43 -0.44 10.21 8.77
N ASP A 44 -1.76 10.45 8.80
CA ASP A 44 -2.44 11.29 9.79
C ASP A 44 -2.95 10.46 10.98
N PHE A 45 -2.08 10.33 11.99
CA PHE A 45 -2.44 9.69 13.26
C PHE A 45 -3.60 10.38 14.00
N ALA A 46 -3.82 11.68 13.79
CA ALA A 46 -4.94 12.38 14.41
C ALA A 46 -6.27 11.95 13.76
N LEU A 47 -6.29 11.74 12.44
CA LEU A 47 -7.47 11.19 11.76
C LEU A 47 -7.77 9.76 12.21
N VAL A 48 -6.74 8.90 12.29
CA VAL A 48 -6.89 7.52 12.79
C VAL A 48 -7.47 7.52 14.21
N ARG A 49 -6.93 8.35 15.11
CA ARG A 49 -7.45 8.48 16.48
C ARG A 49 -8.86 9.04 16.54
N ARG A 50 -9.22 10.00 15.68
CA ARG A 50 -10.57 10.58 15.59
C ARG A 50 -11.61 9.57 15.13
N ARG A 51 -11.27 8.69 14.18
CA ARG A 51 -12.16 7.62 13.71
C ARG A 51 -12.18 6.41 14.64
N GLY A 52 -11.15 6.28 15.50
CA GLY A 52 -11.15 5.45 16.70
C GLY A 52 -11.42 3.97 16.39
N LEU A 53 -12.28 3.37 17.20
CA LEU A 53 -12.58 1.94 17.16
C LEU A 53 -13.21 1.49 15.83
N THR A 54 -13.97 2.35 15.16
CA THR A 54 -14.59 2.04 13.86
C THR A 54 -13.53 1.80 12.80
N ALA A 55 -12.52 2.67 12.70
CA ALA A 55 -11.40 2.47 11.78
C ALA A 55 -10.62 1.19 12.11
N ALA A 56 -10.38 0.92 13.40
CA ALA A 56 -9.69 -0.29 13.83
C ALA A 56 -10.44 -1.58 13.48
N ARG A 57 -11.78 -1.63 13.65
CA ARG A 57 -12.60 -2.79 13.28
C ARG A 57 -12.64 -3.03 11.78
N VAL A 58 -12.82 -1.96 11.01
CA VAL A 58 -12.81 -2.01 9.54
C VAL A 58 -11.46 -2.48 9.02
N SER A 59 -10.37 -1.91 9.55
CA SER A 59 -9.01 -2.32 9.23
C SER A 59 -8.74 -3.77 9.62
N ALA A 60 -9.08 -4.19 10.84
CA ALA A 60 -8.86 -5.58 11.28
C ALA A 60 -9.55 -6.60 10.37
N ALA A 61 -10.82 -6.40 10.04
CA ALA A 61 -11.54 -7.29 9.11
C ALA A 61 -11.02 -7.16 7.67
N GLY A 62 -10.75 -5.93 7.22
CA GLY A 62 -10.17 -5.62 5.91
C GLY A 62 -8.72 -6.07 5.73
N PHE A 63 -8.03 -6.44 6.81
CA PHE A 63 -6.68 -6.97 6.80
C PHE A 63 -6.70 -8.50 6.92
N VAL A 64 -7.37 -9.04 7.95
CA VAL A 64 -7.35 -10.48 8.28
C VAL A 64 -8.02 -11.34 7.21
N VAL A 65 -9.16 -10.90 6.66
CA VAL A 65 -9.90 -11.66 5.65
C VAL A 65 -9.09 -11.84 4.36
N PRO A 66 -8.61 -10.77 3.68
CA PRO A 66 -7.80 -10.95 2.47
C PRO A 66 -6.43 -11.58 2.76
N LEU A 67 -5.84 -11.36 3.94
CA LEU A 67 -4.61 -12.05 4.33
C LEU A 67 -4.81 -13.57 4.37
N GLY A 68 -5.85 -14.04 5.06
CA GLY A 68 -6.17 -15.46 5.16
C GLY A 68 -6.50 -16.08 3.81
N LEU A 69 -7.27 -15.37 2.97
CA LEU A 69 -7.59 -15.83 1.62
C LEU A 69 -6.37 -15.86 0.69
N GLY A 70 -5.46 -14.88 0.81
CA GLY A 70 -4.21 -14.87 0.06
C GLY A 70 -3.28 -16.00 0.49
N ILE A 71 -3.16 -16.27 1.80
CA ILE A 71 -2.41 -17.44 2.32
C ILE A 71 -3.02 -18.74 1.79
N ALA A 72 -4.34 -18.90 1.89
CA ALA A 72 -5.03 -20.07 1.37
C ALA A 72 -4.78 -20.24 -0.13
N THR A 73 -4.88 -19.17 -0.91
CA THR A 73 -4.58 -19.18 -2.35
C THR A 73 -3.14 -19.60 -2.61
N GLY A 74 -2.18 -19.10 -1.82
CA GLY A 74 -0.78 -19.47 -1.95
C GLY A 74 -0.51 -20.95 -1.68
N TYR A 75 -1.25 -21.56 -0.76
CA TYR A 75 -1.20 -23.01 -0.53
C TYR A 75 -1.97 -23.85 -1.54
N LEU A 76 -2.91 -23.26 -2.29
CA LEU A 76 -3.72 -23.97 -3.29
C LEU A 76 -3.16 -23.84 -4.73
N LEU A 77 -2.35 -22.82 -5.01
CA LEU A 77 -1.75 -22.63 -6.35
C LEU A 77 -0.81 -23.80 -6.71
N PRO A 78 -0.83 -24.35 -7.94
CA PRO A 78 0.09 -25.41 -8.33
C PRO A 78 1.57 -25.08 -8.06
N ASP A 79 2.38 -26.11 -7.78
CA ASP A 79 3.82 -25.94 -7.51
C ASP A 79 4.60 -25.35 -8.70
N SER A 80 4.04 -25.41 -9.91
CA SER A 80 4.59 -24.73 -11.09
C SER A 80 4.71 -23.21 -10.93
N PHE A 81 3.85 -22.60 -10.10
CA PHE A 81 3.88 -21.17 -9.80
C PHE A 81 4.82 -20.81 -8.65
N LEU A 82 5.34 -21.80 -7.90
CA LEU A 82 6.30 -21.61 -6.84
C LEU A 82 7.72 -21.57 -7.46
N PRO A 83 8.54 -20.54 -7.18
CA PRO A 83 9.95 -20.59 -7.53
C PRO A 83 10.62 -21.80 -6.90
N SER A 84 11.52 -22.47 -7.63
CA SER A 84 12.21 -23.68 -7.15
C SER A 84 13.04 -23.47 -5.88
N THR A 85 13.42 -22.23 -5.59
CA THR A 85 14.19 -21.82 -4.41
C THR A 85 13.33 -21.33 -3.25
N ALA A 86 12.03 -21.13 -3.46
CA ALA A 86 11.13 -20.53 -2.47
C ALA A 86 10.47 -21.59 -1.59
N ASP A 87 10.39 -21.29 -0.29
CA ASP A 87 9.58 -22.07 0.63
C ASP A 87 8.08 -21.75 0.42
N ARG A 88 7.25 -22.80 0.37
CA ARG A 88 5.81 -22.70 0.14
C ARG A 88 5.10 -21.81 1.17
N THR A 89 5.55 -21.85 2.43
CA THR A 89 5.00 -21.03 3.52
C THR A 89 5.35 -19.57 3.32
N VAL A 90 6.59 -19.26 2.93
CA VAL A 90 7.00 -17.88 2.63
C VAL A 90 6.21 -17.36 1.44
N PHE A 91 6.06 -18.15 0.37
CA PHE A 91 5.23 -17.79 -0.78
C PHE A 91 3.78 -17.51 -0.39
N ALA A 92 3.16 -18.39 0.39
CA ALA A 92 1.77 -18.22 0.82
C ALA A 92 1.58 -16.99 1.72
N LEU A 93 2.48 -16.77 2.69
CA LEU A 93 2.47 -15.57 3.53
C LEU A 93 2.67 -14.32 2.69
N PHE A 94 3.56 -14.36 1.70
CA PHE A 94 3.81 -13.23 0.80
C PHE A 94 2.59 -12.90 -0.05
N LEU A 95 1.92 -13.90 -0.60
CA LEU A 95 0.67 -13.70 -1.35
C LEU A 95 -0.41 -13.15 -0.43
N GLY A 96 -0.50 -13.64 0.81
CA GLY A 96 -1.33 -13.07 1.86
C GLY A 96 -1.10 -11.56 2.08
N VAL A 97 0.16 -11.16 2.26
CA VAL A 97 0.56 -9.75 2.40
C VAL A 97 0.14 -8.94 1.18
N ALA A 98 0.44 -9.43 -0.03
CA ALA A 98 0.08 -8.75 -1.26
C ALA A 98 -1.44 -8.50 -1.36
N MET A 99 -2.25 -9.49 -0.97
CA MET A 99 -3.71 -9.38 -1.02
C MET A 99 -4.30 -8.45 0.04
N CYS A 100 -3.66 -8.24 1.20
CA CYS A 100 -4.21 -7.42 2.28
C CYS A 100 -3.82 -5.93 2.21
N VAL A 101 -2.77 -5.58 1.46
CA VAL A 101 -2.27 -4.21 1.31
C VAL A 101 -3.25 -3.36 0.47
N SER A 102 -3.35 -2.06 0.82
CA SER A 102 -4.11 -1.05 0.08
C SER A 102 -3.17 0.05 -0.40
N ALA A 103 -3.67 1.03 -1.18
CA ALA A 103 -2.86 2.17 -1.60
C ALA A 103 -3.49 3.50 -1.20
N ILE A 104 -3.10 4.03 -0.04
CA ILE A 104 -3.59 5.32 0.47
C ILE A 104 -3.45 6.46 -0.54
N PRO A 105 -2.35 6.62 -1.30
CA PRO A 105 -2.26 7.71 -2.28
C PRO A 105 -3.35 7.63 -3.36
N VAL A 106 -3.66 6.42 -3.84
CA VAL A 106 -4.71 6.18 -4.85
C VAL A 106 -6.08 6.45 -4.25
N ILE A 107 -6.32 5.96 -3.03
CA ILE A 107 -7.54 6.22 -2.26
C ILE A 107 -7.76 7.72 -2.06
N ALA A 108 -6.75 8.43 -1.54
CA ALA A 108 -6.82 9.85 -1.24
C ALA A 108 -7.09 10.68 -2.49
N LYS A 109 -6.40 10.38 -3.59
CA LYS A 109 -6.63 11.04 -4.88
C LYS A 109 -8.05 10.77 -5.40
N THR A 110 -8.51 9.52 -5.34
CA THR A 110 -9.87 9.14 -5.75
C THR A 110 -10.93 9.88 -4.94
N LEU A 111 -10.77 9.93 -3.61
CA LEU A 111 -11.68 10.65 -2.72
C LEU A 111 -11.64 12.17 -2.95
N LEU A 112 -10.48 12.74 -3.24
CA LEU A 112 -10.32 14.15 -3.58
C LEU A 112 -11.07 14.47 -4.88
N ASP A 113 -10.87 13.68 -5.93
CA ASP A 113 -11.52 13.87 -7.23
C ASP A 113 -13.05 13.71 -7.18
N MET A 114 -13.53 12.99 -6.18
CA MET A 114 -14.95 12.79 -5.92
C MET A 114 -15.52 13.77 -4.87
N ASN A 115 -14.73 14.72 -4.36
CA ASN A 115 -15.13 15.63 -3.26
C ASN A 115 -15.58 14.91 -1.97
N LEU A 116 -15.07 13.70 -1.72
CA LEU A 116 -15.38 12.87 -0.57
C LEU A 116 -14.33 12.95 0.55
N LEU A 117 -13.20 13.61 0.31
CA LEU A 117 -12.06 13.66 1.24
C LEU A 117 -12.46 14.12 2.66
N HIS A 118 -13.39 15.07 2.75
CA HIS A 118 -13.86 15.65 4.01
C HIS A 118 -15.14 14.99 4.55
N ARG A 119 -15.75 14.06 3.81
CA ARG A 119 -16.95 13.34 4.24
C ARG A 119 -16.58 12.25 5.24
N ASN A 120 -17.54 11.86 6.09
CA ASN A 120 -17.33 10.83 7.13
C ASN A 120 -16.82 9.50 6.55
N VAL A 121 -17.44 9.06 5.45
CA VAL A 121 -17.07 7.82 4.75
C VAL A 121 -15.65 7.91 4.19
N GLY A 122 -15.30 9.01 3.49
CA GLY A 122 -13.96 9.20 2.94
C GLY A 122 -12.87 9.24 4.01
N GLN A 123 -13.11 9.98 5.10
CA GLN A 123 -12.19 10.04 6.23
C GLN A 123 -12.04 8.68 6.94
N LEU A 124 -13.10 7.88 7.01
CA LEU A 124 -13.02 6.54 7.58
C LEU A 124 -12.24 5.58 6.67
N ILE A 125 -12.44 5.64 5.34
CA ILE A 125 -11.65 4.86 4.38
C ILE A 125 -10.16 5.19 4.51
N LEU A 126 -9.80 6.48 4.58
CA LEU A 126 -8.42 6.90 4.79
C LEU A 126 -7.86 6.43 6.13
N ALA A 127 -8.64 6.54 7.20
CA ALA A 127 -8.22 6.08 8.53
C ALA A 127 -7.97 4.57 8.58
N ALA A 128 -8.89 3.77 8.03
CA ALA A 128 -8.73 2.32 7.95
C ALA A 128 -7.54 1.94 7.06
N GLY A 129 -7.40 2.56 5.89
CA GLY A 129 -6.26 2.36 4.98
C GLY A 129 -4.91 2.71 5.63
N MET A 130 -4.84 3.77 6.43
CA MET A 130 -3.63 4.11 7.21
C MET A 130 -3.23 3.04 8.22
N VAL A 131 -4.19 2.41 8.87
CA VAL A 131 -3.92 1.31 9.79
C VAL A 131 -3.46 0.07 9.01
N ASP A 132 -4.14 -0.26 7.91
CA ASP A 132 -3.77 -1.37 7.03
C ASP A 132 -2.34 -1.23 6.47
N ASP A 133 -1.95 -0.03 6.01
CA ASP A 133 -0.60 0.21 5.48
C ASP A 133 0.47 -0.03 6.55
N VAL A 134 0.26 0.44 7.79
CA VAL A 134 1.21 0.21 8.90
C VAL A 134 1.39 -1.29 9.13
N PHE A 135 0.30 -2.06 9.23
CA PHE A 135 0.39 -3.50 9.43
C PHE A 135 0.94 -4.23 8.20
N GLY A 136 0.63 -3.76 6.99
CA GLY A 136 1.15 -4.30 5.74
C GLY A 136 2.66 -4.20 5.66
N TRP A 137 3.24 -3.04 5.99
CA TRP A 137 4.70 -2.87 6.02
C TRP A 137 5.38 -3.69 7.13
N LEU A 138 4.76 -3.80 8.30
CA LEU A 138 5.26 -4.64 9.39
C LEU A 138 5.29 -6.12 8.95
N LEU A 139 4.20 -6.61 8.37
CA LEU A 139 4.09 -8.00 7.95
C LEU A 139 5.00 -8.31 6.75
N LEU A 140 5.09 -7.40 5.77
CA LEU A 140 6.04 -7.51 4.66
C LEU A 140 7.47 -7.64 5.18
N SER A 141 7.84 -6.84 6.18
CA SER A 141 9.18 -6.89 6.77
C SER A 141 9.50 -8.25 7.40
N VAL A 142 8.53 -8.85 8.11
CA VAL A 142 8.67 -10.20 8.68
C VAL A 142 8.80 -11.24 7.58
N VAL A 143 7.90 -11.23 6.60
CA VAL A 143 7.91 -12.24 5.52
C VAL A 143 9.17 -12.11 4.65
N ALA A 144 9.62 -10.89 4.37
CA ALA A 144 10.88 -10.63 3.66
C ALA A 144 12.09 -11.16 4.46
N SER A 145 12.12 -10.94 5.77
CA SER A 145 13.16 -11.49 6.64
C SER A 145 13.12 -13.02 6.71
N MET A 146 11.93 -13.64 6.66
CA MET A 146 11.79 -15.10 6.57
C MET A 146 12.30 -15.65 5.24
N ALA A 147 12.16 -14.90 4.14
CA ALA A 147 12.71 -15.28 2.83
C ALA A 147 14.24 -15.32 2.82
N THR A 148 14.89 -14.43 3.57
CA THR A 148 16.36 -14.33 3.62
C THR A 148 16.99 -15.23 4.68
N ILE A 149 16.39 -15.29 5.87
CA ILE A 149 16.94 -16.02 7.03
C ILE A 149 16.38 -17.44 7.10
N GLY A 150 15.20 -17.73 6.53
CA GLY A 150 14.53 -19.04 6.54
C GLY A 150 13.42 -19.18 7.60
N VAL A 151 12.62 -20.26 7.50
CA VAL A 151 11.29 -20.40 8.15
C VAL A 151 11.33 -21.13 9.51
N HIS A 152 12.49 -21.54 10.01
CA HIS A 152 12.56 -22.26 11.29
C HIS A 152 12.04 -21.40 12.46
N LEU A 153 11.35 -22.02 13.43
CA LEU A 153 10.65 -21.32 14.53
C LEU A 153 11.53 -20.30 15.28
N GLY A 154 12.80 -20.65 15.53
CA GLY A 154 13.77 -19.73 16.15
C GLY A 154 14.16 -18.54 15.26
N ARG A 155 14.16 -18.71 13.94
CA ARG A 155 14.46 -17.65 12.97
C ARG A 155 13.28 -16.72 12.75
N VAL A 156 12.05 -17.24 12.73
CA VAL A 156 10.82 -16.41 12.72
C VAL A 156 10.73 -15.54 13.98
N GLY A 157 11.01 -16.12 15.15
CA GLY A 157 11.09 -15.37 16.40
C GLY A 157 12.14 -14.26 16.36
N LEU A 158 13.29 -14.51 15.73
CA LEU A 158 14.34 -13.52 15.51
C LEU A 158 13.88 -12.39 14.57
N SER A 159 13.19 -12.70 13.47
CA SER A 159 12.63 -11.68 12.56
C SER A 159 11.63 -10.76 13.27
N VAL A 160 10.76 -11.32 14.11
CA VAL A 160 9.83 -10.54 14.94
C VAL A 160 10.59 -9.71 15.98
N LEU A 161 11.63 -10.28 16.60
CA LEU A 161 12.47 -9.57 17.56
C LEU A 161 13.18 -8.38 16.92
N TYR A 162 13.75 -8.53 15.72
CA TYR A 162 14.36 -7.45 14.96
C TYR A 162 13.34 -6.38 14.57
N LEU A 163 12.13 -6.78 14.15
CA LEU A 163 11.04 -5.85 13.88
C LEU A 163 10.71 -5.00 15.11
N VAL A 164 10.47 -5.65 16.25
CA VAL A 164 10.15 -4.97 17.51
C VAL A 164 11.32 -4.08 17.94
N GLY A 165 12.55 -4.56 17.84
CA GLY A 165 13.77 -3.82 18.14
C GLY A 165 13.89 -2.55 17.30
N VAL A 166 13.71 -2.64 15.98
CA VAL A 166 13.73 -1.49 15.06
C VAL A 166 12.62 -0.49 15.41
N VAL A 167 11.40 -0.95 15.67
CA VAL A 167 10.28 -0.08 16.06
C VAL A 167 10.58 0.63 17.38
N LEU A 168 11.09 -0.08 18.38
CA LEU A 168 11.46 0.51 19.68
C LEU A 168 12.58 1.54 19.53
N VAL A 169 13.65 1.22 18.79
CA VAL A 169 14.75 2.16 18.52
C VAL A 169 14.24 3.38 17.74
N ALA A 170 13.38 3.19 16.74
CA ALA A 170 12.79 4.28 15.99
C ALA A 170 11.93 5.21 16.88
N LEU A 171 11.18 4.65 17.83
CA LEU A 171 10.32 5.43 18.73
C LEU A 171 11.11 6.11 19.86
N LEU A 172 12.08 5.42 20.45
CA LEU A 172 12.83 5.89 21.63
C LEU A 172 13.99 6.81 21.25
N VAL A 173 14.74 6.46 20.20
CA VAL A 173 15.94 7.19 19.76
C VAL A 173 15.68 7.96 18.47
N GLY A 174 15.07 7.31 17.47
CA GLY A 174 14.79 7.91 16.17
C GLY A 174 13.90 9.15 16.28
N ARG A 175 12.80 9.08 17.04
CA ARG A 175 11.83 10.18 17.19
C ARG A 175 12.46 11.47 17.76
N PRO A 176 13.18 11.47 18.90
CA PRO A 176 13.83 12.69 19.39
C PRO A 176 14.95 13.17 18.46
N LEU A 177 15.72 12.25 17.85
CA LEU A 177 16.79 12.58 16.93
C LEU A 177 16.27 13.28 15.66
N VAL A 178 15.30 12.67 14.97
CA VAL A 178 14.64 13.23 13.78
C VAL A 178 14.04 14.60 14.10
N ARG A 179 13.38 14.76 15.26
CA ARG A 179 12.88 16.07 15.71
C ARG A 179 13.98 17.09 15.95
N ALA A 180 15.13 16.70 16.51
CA ALA A 180 16.24 17.60 16.74
C ALA A 180 16.85 18.08 15.42
N VAL A 181 17.19 17.15 14.53
CA VAL A 181 17.82 17.45 13.24
C VAL A 181 16.88 18.26 12.34
N LEU A 182 15.59 17.92 12.29
CA LEU A 182 14.61 18.71 11.53
C LEU A 182 14.46 20.13 12.08
N ARG A 183 14.43 20.32 13.42
CA ARG A 183 14.40 21.66 14.03
C ARG A 183 15.62 22.50 13.64
N LEU A 184 16.80 21.88 13.58
CA LEU A 184 18.02 22.54 13.12
C LEU A 184 17.91 22.95 11.65
N SER A 185 17.47 22.04 10.78
CA SER A 185 17.30 22.34 9.34
C SER A 185 16.23 23.39 9.06
N ALA A 186 15.17 23.44 9.88
CA ALA A 186 14.06 24.36 9.76
C ALA A 186 14.40 25.81 10.16
N ARG A 187 15.57 26.03 10.79
CA ARG A 187 16.11 27.39 11.03
C ARG A 187 16.45 28.10 9.73
N SER A 188 16.76 27.35 8.67
CA SER A 188 16.85 27.93 7.34
C SER A 188 15.48 28.42 6.88
N ARG A 189 15.46 29.57 6.20
CA ARG A 189 14.26 30.07 5.50
C ARG A 189 13.97 29.27 4.24
N GLU A 190 15.01 28.73 3.61
CA GLU A 190 14.90 27.94 2.39
C GLU A 190 14.40 26.51 2.69
N PRO A 191 13.57 25.92 1.81
CA PRO A 191 13.09 24.54 1.95
C PRO A 191 14.20 23.49 1.72
N GLY A 192 15.26 23.84 0.97
CA GLY A 192 16.34 22.93 0.57
C GLY A 192 16.97 22.11 1.70
N PRO A 193 17.44 22.74 2.80
CA PRO A 193 17.99 22.00 3.94
C PRO A 193 17.01 21.03 4.60
N THR A 194 15.71 21.38 4.65
CA THR A 194 14.67 20.49 5.22
C THR A 194 14.44 19.29 4.31
N VAL A 195 14.40 19.50 2.99
CA VAL A 195 14.31 18.44 1.97
C VAL A 195 15.52 17.50 2.06
N ALA A 196 16.74 18.04 2.04
CA ALA A 196 17.96 17.25 2.14
C ALA A 196 18.00 16.42 3.43
N THR A 197 17.61 17.02 4.55
CA THR A 197 17.52 16.33 5.85
C THR A 197 16.51 15.18 5.80
N ALA A 198 15.32 15.40 5.24
CA ALA A 198 14.31 14.36 5.12
C ALA A 198 14.79 13.19 4.25
N VAL A 199 15.41 13.47 3.10
CA VAL A 199 16.01 12.46 2.21
C VAL A 199 17.08 11.66 2.94
N VAL A 200 18.01 12.31 3.63
CA VAL A 200 19.09 11.63 4.38
C VAL A 200 18.51 10.74 5.48
N ILE A 201 17.51 11.21 6.23
CA ILE A 201 16.86 10.41 7.28
C ILE A 201 16.20 9.14 6.68
N VAL A 202 15.48 9.29 5.58
CA VAL A 202 14.82 8.17 4.89
C VAL A 202 15.85 7.15 4.40
N LEU A 203 16.92 7.61 3.74
CA LEU A 203 17.96 6.73 3.20
C LEU A 203 18.77 6.04 4.32
N LEU A 204 19.10 6.75 5.40
CA LEU A 204 19.81 6.15 6.54
C LEU A 204 18.97 5.11 7.27
N ALA A 205 17.66 5.36 7.44
CA ALA A 205 16.76 4.37 8.04
C ALA A 205 16.59 3.14 7.14
N ALA A 206 16.49 3.34 5.82
CA ALA A 206 16.46 2.25 4.85
C ALA A 206 17.76 1.42 4.88
N ALA A 207 18.92 2.08 4.90
CA ALA A 207 20.22 1.42 5.00
C ALA A 207 20.39 0.67 6.33
N ALA A 208 19.97 1.27 7.46
CA ALA A 208 20.06 0.65 8.77
C ALA A 208 19.17 -0.61 8.87
N THR A 209 17.93 -0.56 8.37
CA THR A 209 17.05 -1.74 8.34
C THR A 209 17.56 -2.81 7.40
N HIS A 210 18.12 -2.42 6.24
CA HIS A 210 18.74 -3.37 5.32
C HIS A 210 19.96 -4.07 5.94
N ALA A 211 20.81 -3.35 6.67
CA ALA A 211 21.96 -3.91 7.37
C ALA A 211 21.57 -4.92 8.47
N LEU A 212 20.33 -4.84 8.98
CA LEU A 212 19.76 -5.80 9.94
C LEU A 212 19.10 -7.01 9.25
N GLY A 213 19.20 -7.14 7.92
CA GLY A 213 18.60 -8.23 7.16
C GLY A 213 17.09 -8.09 6.93
N MET A 214 16.54 -6.90 7.16
CA MET A 214 15.12 -6.57 6.89
C MET A 214 14.98 -5.83 5.55
N GLU A 215 13.76 -5.74 5.03
CA GLU A 215 13.50 -4.99 3.80
C GLU A 215 13.72 -3.48 4.01
N ALA A 216 14.58 -2.86 3.20
CA ALA A 216 14.96 -1.45 3.31
C ALA A 216 13.76 -0.49 3.24
N ILE A 217 12.72 -0.87 2.50
CA ILE A 217 11.48 -0.09 2.34
C ILE A 217 10.76 0.10 3.68
N PHE A 218 10.86 -0.86 4.60
CA PHE A 218 10.29 -0.71 5.94
C PHE A 218 10.96 0.44 6.71
N GLY A 219 12.29 0.53 6.66
CA GLY A 219 13.02 1.65 7.28
C GLY A 219 12.66 3.00 6.69
N ALA A 220 12.49 3.07 5.36
CA ALA A 220 12.02 4.28 4.69
C ALA A 220 10.62 4.69 5.16
N PHE A 221 9.68 3.74 5.27
CA PHE A 221 8.33 3.99 5.79
C PHE A 221 8.36 4.53 7.24
N VAL A 222 9.13 3.88 8.12
CA VAL A 222 9.27 4.29 9.52
C VAL A 222 9.87 5.69 9.64
N ALA A 223 10.92 5.99 8.86
CA ALA A 223 11.47 7.34 8.77
C ALA A 223 10.40 8.37 8.35
N GLY A 224 9.60 8.03 7.34
CA GLY A 224 8.44 8.82 6.92
C GLY A 224 7.49 9.12 8.07
N LEU A 225 7.07 8.11 8.84
CA LEU A 225 6.19 8.28 10.01
C LEU A 225 6.80 9.22 11.06
N LEU A 226 8.12 9.11 11.32
CA LEU A 226 8.82 9.95 12.28
C LEU A 226 8.89 11.42 11.82
N ILE A 227 9.17 11.64 10.53
CA ILE A 227 9.18 12.97 9.93
C ILE A 227 7.76 13.56 9.94
N GLY A 228 6.76 12.81 9.49
CA GLY A 228 5.36 13.24 9.39
C GLY A 228 4.67 13.51 10.74
N SER A 229 5.15 12.89 11.82
CA SER A 229 4.69 13.13 13.20
C SER A 229 5.48 14.21 13.95
N SER A 230 6.45 14.84 13.29
CA SER A 230 7.23 15.93 13.84
C SER A 230 6.52 17.27 13.62
N SER A 231 6.31 18.03 14.70
CA SER A 231 5.82 19.42 14.64
C SER A 231 6.97 20.43 14.47
N ALA A 232 8.17 19.96 14.10
CA ALA A 232 9.38 20.78 14.02
C ALA A 232 9.40 21.75 12.83
N PHE A 233 8.61 21.48 11.80
CA PHE A 233 8.60 22.22 10.54
C PHE A 233 7.22 22.11 9.88
N ASP A 234 6.93 23.00 8.94
CA ASP A 234 5.74 22.92 8.10
C ASP A 234 5.95 21.86 6.99
N LYS A 235 5.01 20.92 6.87
CA LYS A 235 5.05 19.85 5.86
C LYS A 235 5.13 20.41 4.44
N GLU A 236 4.59 21.61 4.19
CA GLU A 236 4.66 22.28 2.89
C GLU A 236 6.11 22.51 2.41
N ARG A 237 7.09 22.60 3.33
CA ARG A 237 8.51 22.72 2.96
C ARG A 237 9.05 21.50 2.21
N LEU A 238 8.34 20.37 2.26
CA LEU A 238 8.68 19.15 1.51
C LEU A 238 7.94 19.04 0.18
N ALA A 239 7.14 20.03 -0.22
CA ALA A 239 6.49 20.06 -1.53
C ALA A 239 7.47 19.88 -2.71
N PRO A 240 8.69 20.46 -2.71
CA PRO A 240 9.67 20.19 -3.76
C PRO A 240 10.08 18.72 -3.83
N LEU A 241 10.28 18.07 -2.67
CA LEU A 241 10.59 16.63 -2.60
C LEU A 241 9.42 15.81 -3.15
N GLN A 242 8.19 16.11 -2.74
CA GLN A 242 7.00 15.45 -3.25
C GLN A 242 6.88 15.59 -4.77
N SER A 243 7.12 16.79 -5.31
CA SER A 243 7.08 17.05 -6.74
C SER A 243 8.09 16.19 -7.51
N VAL A 244 9.35 16.15 -7.07
CA VAL A 244 10.39 15.35 -7.72
C VAL A 244 10.09 13.85 -7.63
N VAL A 245 9.70 13.37 -6.45
CA VAL A 245 9.41 11.95 -6.24
C VAL A 245 8.22 11.51 -7.08
N LEU A 246 7.12 12.27 -7.08
CA LEU A 246 5.90 11.89 -7.81
C LEU A 246 5.99 12.13 -9.31
N SER A 247 6.74 13.13 -9.77
CA SER A 247 6.81 13.48 -11.20
C SER A 247 7.94 12.77 -11.94
N VAL A 248 8.99 12.32 -11.23
CA VAL A 248 10.19 11.73 -11.86
C VAL A 248 10.45 10.32 -11.33
N LEU A 249 10.66 10.19 -10.02
CA LEU A 249 11.17 8.94 -9.46
C LEU A 249 10.13 7.81 -9.41
N ALA A 250 8.89 8.12 -9.05
CA ALA A 250 7.81 7.16 -9.01
C ALA A 250 7.45 6.64 -10.41
N PRO A 251 7.29 7.49 -11.45
CA PRO A 251 7.14 7.02 -12.83
C PRO A 251 8.28 6.12 -13.29
N LEU A 252 9.53 6.43 -12.93
CA LEU A 252 10.67 5.58 -13.26
C LEU A 252 10.57 4.21 -12.56
N PHE A 253 10.27 4.19 -11.26
CA PHE A 253 10.03 2.94 -10.54
C PHE A 253 8.88 2.11 -11.15
N PHE A 254 7.78 2.73 -11.57
CA PHE A 254 6.70 1.99 -12.23
C PHE A 254 7.09 1.49 -13.62
N ALA A 255 7.93 2.24 -14.34
CA ALA A 255 8.50 1.76 -15.59
C ALA A 255 9.38 0.53 -15.36
N THR A 256 10.25 0.53 -14.34
CA THR A 256 11.10 -0.63 -14.03
C THR A 256 10.27 -1.84 -13.60
N ALA A 257 9.23 -1.64 -12.79
CA ALA A 257 8.28 -2.67 -12.42
C ALA A 257 7.56 -3.23 -13.65
N GLY A 258 7.03 -2.36 -14.52
CA GLY A 258 6.36 -2.75 -15.76
C GLY A 258 7.27 -3.55 -16.71
N LEU A 259 8.57 -3.23 -16.78
CA LEU A 259 9.54 -3.99 -17.59
C LEU A 259 9.78 -5.42 -17.10
N ARG A 260 9.53 -5.70 -15.82
CA ARG A 260 9.64 -7.05 -15.24
C ARG A 260 8.39 -7.89 -15.48
N MET A 261 7.28 -7.28 -15.86
CA MET A 261 6.01 -7.95 -16.09
C MET A 261 6.03 -8.67 -17.43
N ASP A 262 5.57 -9.92 -17.44
CA ASP A 262 5.42 -10.70 -18.67
C ASP A 262 3.96 -11.07 -18.92
N LEU A 263 3.29 -10.20 -19.67
CA LEU A 263 1.91 -10.43 -20.10
C LEU A 263 1.78 -11.52 -21.16
N THR A 264 2.87 -11.97 -21.78
CA THR A 264 2.82 -13.07 -22.76
C THR A 264 2.60 -14.42 -22.09
N ALA A 265 3.01 -14.56 -20.82
CA ALA A 265 2.71 -15.74 -20.01
C ALA A 265 1.20 -15.97 -19.83
N LEU A 266 0.38 -14.92 -19.89
CA LEU A 266 -1.09 -15.03 -19.83
C LEU A 266 -1.72 -15.63 -21.09
N ALA A 267 -0.94 -15.84 -22.16
CA ALA A 267 -1.40 -16.62 -23.31
C ALA A 267 -1.61 -18.10 -22.94
N GLU A 268 -0.92 -18.58 -21.90
CA GLU A 268 -1.12 -19.92 -21.38
C GLU A 268 -2.41 -20.00 -20.53
N PRO A 269 -3.37 -20.87 -20.86
CA PRO A 269 -4.67 -20.91 -20.18
C PRO A 269 -4.58 -21.14 -18.66
N ILE A 270 -3.58 -21.90 -18.20
CA ILE A 270 -3.41 -22.19 -16.77
C ILE A 270 -2.95 -20.95 -15.99
N VAL A 271 -2.04 -20.16 -16.57
CA VAL A 271 -1.55 -18.90 -16.00
C VAL A 271 -2.67 -17.86 -15.98
N LEU A 272 -3.43 -17.74 -17.08
CA LEU A 272 -4.59 -16.87 -17.15
C LEU A 272 -5.66 -17.26 -16.11
N GLY A 273 -5.97 -18.54 -15.99
CA GLY A 273 -6.92 -19.05 -15.01
C GLY A 273 -6.50 -18.72 -13.57
N ALA A 274 -5.22 -18.95 -13.24
CA ALA A 274 -4.66 -18.59 -11.95
C ALA A 274 -4.72 -17.07 -11.69
N ALA A 275 -4.38 -16.24 -12.68
CA ALA A 275 -4.45 -14.79 -12.59
C ALA A 275 -5.88 -14.30 -12.29
N VAL A 276 -6.88 -14.85 -12.98
CA VAL A 276 -8.30 -14.53 -12.76
C VAL A 276 -8.74 -14.95 -11.35
N VAL A 277 -8.36 -16.15 -10.89
CA VAL A 277 -8.69 -16.61 -9.55
C VAL A 277 -8.06 -15.71 -8.49
N VAL A 278 -6.77 -15.41 -8.59
CA VAL A 278 -6.06 -14.51 -7.66
C VAL A 278 -6.74 -13.13 -7.65
N LEU A 279 -7.08 -12.59 -8.81
CA LEU A 279 -7.81 -11.32 -8.94
C LEU A 279 -9.17 -11.33 -8.24
N LEU A 280 -9.98 -12.37 -8.48
CA LEU A 280 -11.30 -12.51 -7.86
C LEU A 280 -11.17 -12.64 -6.34
N VAL A 281 -10.24 -13.46 -5.86
CA VAL A 281 -9.96 -13.61 -4.43
C VAL A 281 -9.53 -12.27 -3.82
N ALA A 282 -8.66 -11.52 -4.51
CA ALA A 282 -8.19 -10.22 -4.05
C ALA A 282 -9.35 -9.22 -3.92
N ILE A 283 -10.22 -9.13 -4.93
CA ILE A 283 -11.39 -8.24 -4.95
C ILE A 283 -12.37 -8.65 -3.85
N VAL A 284 -12.81 -9.91 -3.85
CA VAL A 284 -13.83 -10.41 -2.92
C VAL A 284 -13.32 -10.36 -1.49
N GLY A 285 -12.09 -10.77 -1.23
CA GLY A 285 -11.51 -10.81 0.10
C GLY A 285 -11.41 -9.42 0.73
N LYS A 286 -10.88 -8.44 -0.01
CA LYS A 286 -10.72 -7.08 0.51
C LYS A 286 -12.07 -6.37 0.63
N PHE A 287 -12.95 -6.55 -0.35
CA PHE A 287 -14.29 -5.96 -0.33
C PHE A 287 -15.10 -6.49 0.86
N THR A 288 -15.13 -7.81 1.00
CA THR A 288 -15.92 -8.50 2.04
C THR A 288 -15.35 -8.20 3.43
N GLY A 289 -14.03 -8.19 3.60
CA GLY A 289 -13.40 -7.82 4.88
C GLY A 289 -13.78 -6.41 5.33
N ALA A 290 -13.66 -5.42 4.44
CA ALA A 290 -14.05 -4.05 4.72
C ALA A 290 -15.57 -3.92 4.99
N PHE A 291 -16.39 -4.61 4.19
CA PHE A 291 -17.84 -4.61 4.32
C PHE A 291 -18.31 -5.20 5.66
N ILE A 292 -17.76 -6.36 6.06
CA ILE A 292 -18.03 -6.99 7.36
C ILE A 292 -17.59 -6.06 8.50
N GLY A 293 -16.39 -5.47 8.41
CA GLY A 293 -15.89 -4.54 9.42
C GLY A 293 -16.74 -3.27 9.55
N ALA A 294 -17.34 -2.81 8.44
CA ALA A 294 -18.28 -1.69 8.42
C ALA A 294 -19.61 -2.05 9.08
N LEU A 295 -20.20 -3.20 8.76
CA LEU A 295 -21.44 -3.68 9.38
C LEU A 295 -21.27 -3.95 10.88
N ALA A 296 -20.15 -4.55 11.29
CA ALA A 296 -19.80 -4.75 12.71
C ALA A 296 -19.63 -3.42 13.47
N SER A 297 -19.39 -2.34 12.72
CA SER A 297 -19.33 -0.96 13.23
C SER A 297 -20.66 -0.21 13.12
N ARG A 298 -21.77 -0.89 12.79
CA ARG A 298 -23.13 -0.33 12.64
C ARG A 298 -23.26 0.76 11.58
N LEU A 299 -22.40 0.72 10.55
CA LEU A 299 -22.54 1.58 9.38
C LEU A 299 -23.67 1.08 8.48
N ASN A 300 -24.25 1.97 7.70
CA ASN A 300 -25.29 1.59 6.76
C ASN A 300 -24.70 0.73 5.61
N ARG A 301 -25.54 -0.04 4.92
CA ARG A 301 -25.08 -0.95 3.85
C ARG A 301 -24.32 -0.24 2.73
N TRP A 302 -24.67 1.00 2.41
CA TRP A 302 -24.06 1.75 1.32
C TRP A 302 -22.72 2.37 1.74
N GLU A 303 -22.58 2.76 3.00
CA GLU A 303 -21.30 3.10 3.63
C GLU A 303 -20.38 1.88 3.66
N ALA A 304 -20.91 0.69 3.96
CA ALA A 304 -20.16 -0.56 3.91
C ALA A 304 -19.68 -0.89 2.48
N VAL A 305 -20.53 -0.71 1.47
CA VAL A 305 -20.13 -0.84 0.04
C VAL A 305 -19.08 0.21 -0.33
N ALA A 306 -19.22 1.46 0.12
CA ALA A 306 -18.26 2.52 -0.13
C ALA A 306 -16.90 2.22 0.53
N LEU A 307 -16.90 1.69 1.76
CA LEU A 307 -15.69 1.22 2.43
C LEU A 307 -15.03 0.08 1.68
N GLY A 308 -15.81 -0.93 1.26
CA GLY A 308 -15.34 -2.02 0.42
C GLY A 308 -14.72 -1.54 -0.88
N ALA A 309 -15.39 -0.64 -1.60
CA ALA A 309 -14.90 -0.08 -2.86
C ALA A 309 -13.63 0.75 -2.66
N GLY A 310 -13.63 1.65 -1.67
CA GLY A 310 -12.51 2.53 -1.38
C GLY A 310 -11.26 1.76 -0.94
N MET A 311 -11.40 0.79 -0.04
CA MET A 311 -10.28 -0.02 0.43
C MET A 311 -9.80 -1.08 -0.58
N ASN A 312 -10.56 -1.32 -1.65
CA ASN A 312 -10.09 -2.12 -2.78
C ASN A 312 -9.16 -1.35 -3.72
N ALA A 313 -9.01 -0.03 -3.58
CA ALA A 313 -8.02 0.69 -4.35
C ALA A 313 -6.62 0.30 -3.88
N ARG A 314 -6.02 -0.68 -4.57
CA ARG A 314 -4.60 -1.00 -4.48
C ARG A 314 -3.84 -0.10 -5.44
N GLY A 315 -2.65 -0.50 -5.86
CA GLY A 315 -1.82 0.30 -6.76
C GLY A 315 -0.37 0.30 -6.29
N VAL A 316 0.16 1.50 -6.02
CA VAL A 316 1.59 1.72 -5.74
C VAL A 316 2.16 0.72 -4.74
N VAL A 317 1.55 0.61 -3.55
CA VAL A 317 2.08 -0.21 -2.45
C VAL A 317 2.13 -1.69 -2.82
N GLU A 318 1.11 -2.20 -3.51
CA GLU A 318 1.06 -3.59 -3.95
C GLU A 318 2.11 -3.88 -5.03
N VAL A 319 2.35 -2.94 -5.96
CA VAL A 319 3.43 -3.06 -6.96
C VAL A 319 4.80 -3.09 -6.26
N VAL A 320 4.98 -2.30 -5.20
CA VAL A 320 6.19 -2.36 -4.37
C VAL A 320 6.34 -3.73 -3.72
N VAL A 321 5.29 -4.25 -3.10
CA VAL A 321 5.29 -5.60 -2.50
C VAL A 321 5.63 -6.65 -3.56
N ALA A 322 4.97 -6.64 -4.72
CA ALA A 322 5.26 -7.58 -5.80
C ALA A 322 6.74 -7.54 -6.22
N MET A 323 7.31 -6.34 -6.36
CA MET A 323 8.71 -6.18 -6.75
C MET A 323 9.67 -6.69 -5.67
N VAL A 324 9.36 -6.49 -4.39
CA VAL A 324 10.11 -7.10 -3.27
C VAL A 324 10.08 -8.62 -3.39
N GLY A 325 8.90 -9.20 -3.62
CA GLY A 325 8.74 -10.66 -3.73
C GLY A 325 9.54 -11.24 -4.89
N LEU A 326 9.54 -10.57 -6.03
CA LEU A 326 10.34 -10.96 -7.19
C LEU A 326 11.85 -10.88 -6.90
N ARG A 327 12.33 -9.81 -6.26
CA ARG A 327 13.75 -9.66 -5.90
C ARG A 327 14.24 -10.69 -4.88
N LEU A 328 13.41 -11.02 -3.91
CA LEU A 328 13.72 -12.03 -2.90
C LEU A 328 13.58 -13.47 -3.44
N GLY A 329 13.18 -13.64 -4.70
CA GLY A 329 12.95 -14.96 -5.30
C GLY A 329 11.75 -15.69 -4.69
N VAL A 330 10.86 -14.97 -4.00
CA VAL A 330 9.61 -15.52 -3.44
C VAL A 330 8.55 -15.61 -4.53
N LEU A 331 8.53 -14.65 -5.47
CA LEU A 331 7.68 -14.66 -6.65
C LEU A 331 8.52 -14.93 -7.90
N ASN A 332 7.97 -15.72 -8.83
CA ASN A 332 8.48 -15.80 -10.20
C ASN A 332 7.82 -14.73 -11.08
N THR A 333 8.23 -14.61 -12.34
CA THR A 333 7.69 -13.61 -13.28
C THR A 333 6.17 -13.73 -13.47
N GLU A 334 5.62 -14.95 -13.47
CA GLU A 334 4.18 -15.20 -13.64
C GLU A 334 3.39 -14.71 -12.44
N THR A 335 3.74 -15.14 -11.24
CA THR A 335 3.08 -14.74 -9.99
C THR A 335 3.27 -13.25 -9.69
N TYR A 336 4.44 -12.70 -10.02
CA TYR A 336 4.66 -11.25 -10.05
C TYR A 336 3.66 -10.54 -10.96
N THR A 337 3.51 -11.01 -12.20
CA THR A 337 2.58 -10.47 -13.20
C THR A 337 1.14 -10.54 -12.68
N MET A 338 0.75 -11.64 -12.04
CA MET A 338 -0.59 -11.79 -11.44
C MET A 338 -0.85 -10.73 -10.35
N VAL A 339 0.09 -10.54 -9.40
CA VAL A 339 -0.07 -9.55 -8.32
C VAL A 339 -0.09 -8.12 -8.88
N VAL A 340 0.74 -7.81 -9.87
CA VAL A 340 0.71 -6.49 -10.52
C VAL A 340 -0.62 -6.25 -11.26
N LEU A 341 -1.20 -7.28 -11.90
CA LEU A 341 -2.53 -7.18 -12.50
C LEU A 341 -3.62 -6.88 -11.47
N VAL A 342 -3.56 -7.50 -10.29
CA VAL A 342 -4.46 -7.18 -9.16
C VAL A 342 -4.39 -5.70 -8.84
N ALA A 343 -3.18 -5.15 -8.71
CA ALA A 343 -2.97 -3.74 -8.42
C ALA A 343 -3.60 -2.82 -9.47
N ILE A 344 -3.39 -3.11 -10.75
CA ILE A 344 -3.90 -2.29 -11.85
C ILE A 344 -5.42 -2.37 -11.93
N VAL A 345 -5.98 -3.59 -11.99
CA VAL A 345 -7.42 -3.79 -12.20
C VAL A 345 -8.23 -3.22 -11.02
N THR A 346 -7.79 -3.47 -9.79
CA THR A 346 -8.51 -3.00 -8.60
C THR A 346 -8.44 -1.48 -8.44
N SER A 347 -7.32 -0.85 -8.84
CA SER A 347 -7.19 0.61 -8.90
C SER A 347 -8.19 1.25 -9.86
N VAL A 348 -8.38 0.65 -11.04
CA VAL A 348 -9.33 1.14 -12.06
C VAL A 348 -10.78 0.88 -11.64
N MET A 349 -11.03 -0.25 -10.96
CA MET A 349 -12.36 -0.65 -10.50
C MET A 349 -12.88 0.18 -9.32
N ALA A 350 -12.02 0.66 -8.42
CA ALA A 350 -12.45 1.30 -7.17
C ALA A 350 -13.26 2.62 -7.37
N PRO A 351 -12.83 3.59 -8.21
CA PRO A 351 -13.56 4.85 -8.40
C PRO A 351 -15.03 4.69 -8.87
N PRO A 352 -15.36 3.90 -9.91
CA PRO A 352 -16.75 3.77 -10.35
C PRO A 352 -17.65 3.10 -9.32
N VAL A 353 -17.15 2.07 -8.62
CA VAL A 353 -17.94 1.38 -7.57
C VAL A 353 -18.17 2.32 -6.39
N LEU A 354 -17.14 3.08 -5.98
CA LEU A 354 -17.26 4.07 -4.93
C LEU A 354 -18.29 5.16 -5.28
N ARG A 355 -18.30 5.62 -6.55
CA ARG A 355 -19.24 6.64 -7.04
C ARG A 355 -20.69 6.15 -6.98
N LEU A 356 -20.93 4.89 -7.35
CA LEU A 356 -22.25 4.29 -7.25
C LEU A 356 -22.72 4.22 -5.79
N ALA A 357 -21.84 3.79 -4.88
CA ALA A 357 -22.16 3.67 -3.46
C ALA A 357 -22.49 5.03 -2.84
N THR A 358 -21.68 6.06 -3.08
CA THR A 358 -21.86 7.38 -2.46
C THR A 358 -23.12 8.09 -2.96
N ARG A 359 -23.47 7.95 -4.24
CA ARG A 359 -24.73 8.47 -4.77
C ARG A 359 -25.94 7.88 -4.03
N ARG A 360 -25.91 6.58 -3.73
CA ARG A 360 -26.98 5.92 -2.95
C ARG A 360 -27.05 6.38 -1.51
N ILE A 361 -25.91 6.71 -0.88
CA ILE A 361 -25.89 7.28 0.47
C ILE A 361 -26.62 8.64 0.48
N GLU A 362 -26.34 9.50 -0.50
CA GLU A 362 -26.98 10.82 -0.63
C GLU A 362 -28.48 10.71 -0.92
N GLU A 363 -28.89 9.78 -1.79
CA GLU A 363 -30.32 9.51 -2.08
C GLU A 363 -31.09 9.06 -0.83
N VAL A 364 -30.53 8.14 -0.04
CA VAL A 364 -31.16 7.65 1.20
C VAL A 364 -31.27 8.77 2.24
N ALA A 365 -30.18 9.50 2.49
CA ALA A 365 -30.20 10.61 3.44
C ALA A 365 -31.20 11.72 3.05
N GLY A 366 -31.32 12.00 1.75
CA GLY A 366 -32.31 12.96 1.23
C GLY A 366 -33.76 12.48 1.40
N SER A 367 -34.01 11.17 1.28
CA SER A 367 -35.35 10.60 1.50
C SER A 367 -35.77 10.64 2.98
N GLU A 368 -34.85 10.33 3.90
CA GLU A 368 -35.09 10.40 5.34
C GLU A 368 -35.37 11.83 5.80
N LEU A 369 -34.63 12.81 5.26
CA LEU A 369 -34.86 14.22 5.57
C LEU A 369 -36.24 14.70 5.11
N ARG A 370 -36.67 14.26 3.91
CA ARG A 370 -37.99 14.59 3.35
C ARG A 370 -39.13 14.02 4.19
N MET A 371 -39.03 12.75 4.57
CA MET A 371 -40.01 12.12 5.47
C MET A 371 -40.07 12.82 6.82
N ALA A 372 -38.93 13.19 7.40
CA ALA A 372 -38.90 13.93 8.66
C ALA A 372 -39.49 15.34 8.54
N THR A 373 -39.32 16.03 7.41
CA THR A 373 -39.97 17.33 7.18
C THR A 373 -41.47 17.20 6.94
N ASP A 374 -41.93 16.14 6.29
CA ASP A 374 -43.35 15.87 6.06
C ASP A 374 -44.05 15.52 7.38
N ASP A 375 -43.45 14.68 8.23
CA ASP A 375 -43.96 14.35 9.57
C ASP A 375 -44.05 15.58 10.49
N LEU A 376 -43.13 16.54 10.35
CA LEU A 376 -43.17 17.81 11.09
C LEU A 376 -44.21 18.80 10.53
N ALA A 377 -44.52 18.71 9.23
CA ALA A 377 -45.54 19.53 8.59
C ALA A 377 -46.96 19.01 8.89
N GLU A 378 -47.13 17.70 9.07
CA GLU A 378 -48.39 17.04 9.43
C GLU A 378 -48.66 16.99 10.95
N GLY A 379 -48.17 17.97 11.73
CA GLY A 379 -48.23 18.00 13.20
C GLY A 379 -49.54 17.50 13.82
N PRO A 380 -49.49 16.91 15.04
CA PRO A 380 -50.48 15.95 15.54
C PRO A 380 -51.90 16.47 15.39
N ALA A 381 -52.70 15.75 14.59
CA ALA A 381 -54.14 15.95 14.50
C ALA A 381 -54.70 15.91 15.94
N ARG A 382 -55.22 17.05 16.39
CA ARG A 382 -55.85 17.23 17.70
C ARG A 382 -57.08 16.37 17.87
#